data_AF-A0A942VEB1-F1
#
_entry.id   AF-A0A942VEB1-F1
#
_cell.length_a   1.000
_cell.length_b   1.000
_cell.length_c   1.000
_cell.angle_alpha   90.00
_cell.angle_beta   90.00
_cell.angle_gamma   90.00
#
_symmetry.space_group_name_H-M   'P 1'
#
loop_
_entity.id
_entity.type
_entity.pdbx_description
1 polymer ?
#
loop_
_entity_poly.entity_id
_entity_poly.type
_entity_poly.pdbx_seq_one_letter_code
_entity_poly.pdbx_strand_id
1 'polypeptide(L)'
;MAGSDYDCLGIFERSNEMILQTKEDFENAILSGEEIKHSTVFYTGEIESNEQQPNLGYCRDDGFVFLGNFKGKELWVYKFDASIQMTYDEAVKYVKKNNCSLPDIDQLTCLYLFKEEMNKAFEACGGEPLKEDDYYWSSSEYSSSGSWKLNMNVGYRGNFDKSNYAYVRSFQLIEN
;
A
#
# COMPACT_ATOMS: atom_id res chain seq x y z
N MET A 1 0.63 -9.78 17.90
CA MET A 1 0.19 -9.90 16.50
C MET A 1 1.32 -9.37 15.63
N ALA A 2 1.93 -10.23 14.81
CA ALA A 2 3.06 -9.87 13.97
C ALA A 2 2.63 -8.83 12.92
N GLY A 3 3.18 -7.61 13.00
CA GLY A 3 3.10 -6.64 11.92
C GLY A 3 4.03 -7.12 10.82
N SER A 4 3.45 -7.60 9.73
CA SER A 4 4.20 -7.87 8.51
C SER A 4 4.39 -6.55 7.77
N ASP A 5 5.64 -6.13 7.60
CA ASP A 5 6.02 -5.04 6.72
C ASP A 5 5.64 -5.42 5.29
N TYR A 6 4.48 -4.93 4.83
CA TYR A 6 4.05 -5.08 3.45
C TYR A 6 4.79 -4.05 2.59
N ASP A 7 6.05 -4.35 2.24
CA ASP A 7 6.75 -3.63 1.18
C ASP A 7 6.16 -4.03 -0.17
N CYS A 8 5.55 -3.05 -0.81
CA CYS A 8 4.96 -3.16 -2.14
C CYS A 8 5.98 -3.52 -3.24
N LEU A 9 7.29 -3.44 -2.96
CA LEU A 9 8.38 -3.76 -3.88
C LEU A 9 9.04 -5.14 -3.65
N GLY A 10 8.59 -5.90 -2.65
CA GLY A 10 9.03 -7.28 -2.46
C GLY A 10 10.52 -7.43 -2.17
N ILE A 11 10.92 -7.18 -0.93
CA ILE A 11 12.09 -7.83 -0.32
C ILE A 11 11.63 -8.49 0.99
N PHE A 12 11.08 -9.69 0.86
CA PHE A 12 10.92 -10.60 2.01
C PHE A 12 12.26 -11.27 2.28
N GLU A 13 13.15 -10.62 3.03
CA GLU A 13 14.11 -11.37 3.84
C GLU A 13 13.43 -11.70 5.17
N ARG A 14 12.78 -12.86 5.25
CA ARG A 14 12.51 -13.47 6.56
C ARG A 14 13.83 -14.02 7.07
N SER A 15 14.63 -13.20 7.74
CA SER A 15 15.57 -13.74 8.71
C SER A 15 14.73 -14.45 9.77
N ASN A 16 14.99 -15.73 9.99
CA ASN A 16 14.34 -16.51 11.04
C ASN A 16 14.96 -16.10 12.38
N GLU A 17 14.73 -14.86 12.78
CA GLU A 17 15.19 -14.30 14.05
C GLU A 17 14.24 -14.73 15.17
N MET A 18 14.81 -15.39 16.18
CA MET A 18 14.09 -15.70 17.41
C MET A 18 13.93 -14.41 18.21
N ILE A 19 12.75 -13.79 18.13
CA ILE A 19 12.43 -12.58 18.89
C ILE A 19 11.86 -13.00 20.25
N LEU A 20 12.63 -12.81 21.32
CA LEU A 20 12.17 -12.98 22.70
C LEU A 20 11.47 -11.68 23.13
N GLN A 21 10.14 -11.68 23.14
CA GLN A 21 9.35 -10.46 23.41
C GLN A 21 8.90 -10.34 24.85
N THR A 22 8.83 -11.47 25.56
CA THR A 22 8.33 -11.52 26.93
C THR A 22 9.35 -12.14 27.88
N LYS A 23 9.19 -11.84 29.17
CA LYS A 23 9.94 -12.49 30.25
C LYS A 23 9.78 -14.01 30.21
N GLU A 24 8.59 -14.50 29.86
CA GLU A 24 8.28 -15.91 29.76
C GLU A 24 9.02 -16.58 28.59
N ASP A 25 9.11 -15.92 27.43
CA ASP A 25 9.89 -16.43 26.29
C ASP A 25 11.37 -16.62 26.67
N PHE A 26 11.91 -15.66 27.42
CA PHE A 26 13.29 -15.71 27.91
C PHE A 26 13.49 -16.83 28.94
N GLU A 27 12.57 -16.99 29.89
CA GLU A 27 12.62 -18.06 30.90
C GLU A 27 12.53 -19.44 30.24
N ASN A 28 11.65 -19.62 29.25
CA ASN A 28 11.51 -20.86 28.50
C ASN A 28 12.76 -21.20 27.67
N ALA A 29 13.41 -20.21 27.06
CA ALA A 29 14.67 -20.39 26.32
C ALA A 29 15.85 -20.79 27.21
N ILE A 30 15.89 -20.29 28.46
CA ILE A 30 16.90 -20.71 29.45
C ILE A 30 16.63 -22.15 29.91
N LEU A 31 15.37 -22.49 30.15
CA LEU A 31 14.97 -23.81 30.66
C LEU A 31 15.10 -24.92 29.60
N SER A 32 14.98 -24.58 28.30
CA SER A 32 15.11 -25.54 27.20
C SER A 32 16.56 -26.01 26.96
N GLY A 33 17.55 -25.33 27.55
CA GLY A 33 18.96 -25.68 27.43
C GLY A 33 19.57 -25.40 26.06
N GLU A 34 18.93 -24.55 25.24
CA GLU A 34 19.53 -24.09 23.99
C GLU A 34 20.77 -23.21 24.26
N GLU A 35 21.87 -23.52 23.58
CA GLU A 35 23.14 -22.81 23.72
C GLU A 35 23.03 -21.41 23.08
N ILE A 36 22.71 -20.38 23.88
CA ILE A 36 22.59 -19.00 23.39
C ILE A 36 23.97 -18.42 23.08
N LYS A 37 24.43 -18.54 21.82
CA LYS A 37 25.68 -17.93 21.34
C LYS A 37 25.54 -16.47 20.89
N HIS A 38 24.87 -15.61 21.66
CA HIS A 38 24.71 -14.20 21.28
C HIS A 38 24.80 -13.22 22.46
N SER A 39 25.41 -12.06 22.18
CA SER A 39 25.61 -10.93 23.10
C SER A 39 24.28 -10.32 23.52
N THR A 40 23.96 -10.33 24.82
CA THR A 40 22.78 -9.67 25.39
C THR A 40 23.10 -8.20 25.71
N VAL A 41 22.34 -7.26 25.15
CA VAL A 41 22.41 -5.83 25.50
C VAL A 41 21.13 -5.47 26.24
N PHE A 42 21.25 -4.91 27.45
CA PHE A 42 20.12 -4.44 28.25
C PHE A 42 19.92 -2.93 28.01
N TYR A 43 18.72 -2.54 27.58
CA TYR A 43 18.31 -1.14 27.51
C TYR A 43 17.43 -0.82 28.73
N THR A 44 17.74 0.26 29.43
CA THR A 44 17.00 0.75 30.61
C THR A 44 16.20 2.03 30.33
N GLY A 45 15.90 2.30 29.05
CA GLY A 45 15.00 3.38 28.65
C GLY A 45 13.57 2.87 28.44
N GLU A 46 12.58 3.75 28.63
CA GLU A 46 11.26 3.53 28.03
C GLU A 46 11.46 3.35 26.53
N ILE A 47 11.07 2.19 26.01
CA ILE A 47 11.00 1.98 24.56
C ILE A 47 9.91 2.93 24.11
N GLU A 48 10.29 4.06 23.49
CA GLU A 48 9.36 4.90 22.76
C GLU A 48 8.55 3.94 21.88
N SER A 49 7.24 3.85 22.13
CA SER A 49 6.37 2.95 21.41
C SER A 49 6.56 3.27 19.94
N ASN A 50 7.27 2.40 19.23
CA ASN A 50 7.41 2.47 17.79
C ASN A 50 5.99 2.64 17.25
N GLU A 51 5.67 3.80 16.65
CA GLU A 51 4.34 4.05 16.12
C GLU A 51 4.02 2.89 15.19
N GLN A 52 3.16 1.98 15.65
CA GLN A 52 2.96 0.73 14.97
C GLN A 52 2.32 1.07 13.64
N GLN A 53 3.07 0.85 12.56
CA GLN A 53 2.63 1.19 11.22
C GLN A 53 1.23 0.62 10.99
N PRO A 54 0.35 1.37 10.28
CA PRO A 54 -0.99 0.90 10.00
C PRO A 54 -0.92 -0.44 9.28
N ASN A 55 -1.84 -1.36 9.60
CA ASN A 55 -1.94 -2.62 8.88
C ASN A 55 -2.60 -2.38 7.51
N LEU A 56 -2.27 -3.22 6.53
CA LEU A 56 -2.98 -3.27 5.24
C LEU A 56 -4.50 -3.23 5.46
N GLY A 57 -5.19 -2.34 4.76
CA GLY A 57 -6.63 -2.17 4.88
C GLY A 57 -7.07 -1.25 6.03
N TYR A 58 -6.16 -0.66 6.81
CA TYR A 58 -6.51 0.35 7.81
C TYR A 58 -7.12 1.58 7.15
N CYS A 59 -8.19 2.11 7.75
CA CYS A 59 -8.95 3.22 7.19
C CYS A 59 -8.82 4.48 8.02
N ARG A 60 -8.39 5.55 7.36
CA ARG A 60 -8.34 6.90 7.91
C ARG A 60 -9.71 7.55 7.84
N ASP A 61 -9.95 8.49 8.74
CA ASP A 61 -11.21 9.25 8.83
C ASP A 61 -11.54 10.04 7.56
N ASP A 62 -10.52 10.41 6.77
CA ASP A 62 -10.67 11.09 5.49
C ASP A 62 -11.00 10.15 4.31
N GLY A 63 -11.14 8.85 4.57
CA GLY A 63 -11.57 7.85 3.60
C GLY A 63 -10.45 7.18 2.80
N PHE A 64 -9.19 7.39 3.19
CA PHE A 64 -8.06 6.66 2.63
C PHE A 64 -7.84 5.33 3.34
N VAL A 65 -7.43 4.33 2.57
CA VAL A 65 -7.12 2.97 3.03
C VAL A 65 -5.65 2.69 2.82
N PHE A 66 -4.97 2.20 3.86
CA PHE A 66 -3.55 1.90 3.83
C PHE A 66 -3.28 0.68 2.95
N LEU A 67 -2.41 0.84 1.96
CA LEU A 67 -1.97 -0.24 1.07
C LEU A 67 -0.63 -0.83 1.49
N GLY A 68 0.24 -0.05 2.12
CA GLY A 68 1.59 -0.48 2.50
C GLY A 68 2.60 0.64 2.32
N ASN A 69 3.88 0.27 2.35
CA ASN A 69 4.96 1.20 2.07
C ASN A 69 5.39 1.10 0.61
N PHE A 70 5.66 2.24 -0.03
CA PHE A 70 6.18 2.33 -1.38
C PHE A 70 7.34 3.32 -1.43
N LYS A 71 8.55 2.83 -1.71
CA LYS A 71 9.78 3.65 -1.74
C LYS A 71 10.01 4.45 -0.45
N GLY A 72 9.76 3.82 0.70
CA GLY A 72 9.97 4.40 2.03
C GLY A 72 8.91 5.42 2.47
N LYS A 73 7.76 5.47 1.80
CA LYS A 73 6.63 6.33 2.12
C LYS A 73 5.36 5.51 2.26
N GLU A 74 4.44 5.93 3.13
CA GLU A 74 3.14 5.30 3.23
C GLU A 74 2.35 5.51 1.94
N LEU A 75 1.75 4.44 1.44
CA LEU A 75 0.90 4.46 0.26
C LEU A 75 -0.56 4.28 0.68
N TRP A 76 -1.35 5.31 0.39
CA TRP A 76 -2.75 5.39 0.77
C TRP A 76 -3.63 5.48 -0.48
N VAL A 77 -4.73 4.73 -0.49
CA VAL A 77 -5.65 4.65 -1.63
C VAL A 77 -7.03 5.13 -1.21
N TYR A 78 -7.62 6.06 -1.97
CA TYR A 78 -8.97 6.52 -1.67
C TYR A 78 -10.01 5.42 -1.91
N LYS A 79 -10.99 5.29 -1.01
CA LYS A 79 -11.96 4.19 -1.02
C LYS A 79 -13.03 4.25 -2.13
N PHE A 80 -13.06 5.32 -2.91
CA PHE A 80 -13.97 5.50 -4.05
C PHE A 80 -13.22 5.83 -5.32
N ASP A 81 -13.80 5.44 -6.46
CA ASP A 81 -13.40 6.00 -7.73
C ASP A 81 -13.97 7.41 -7.91
N ALA A 82 -13.39 8.17 -8.84
CA ALA A 82 -14.10 9.29 -9.41
C ALA A 82 -15.42 8.78 -10.04
N SER A 83 -16.51 9.53 -9.80
CA SER A 83 -17.86 9.14 -10.25
C SER A 83 -18.02 8.93 -11.77
N ILE A 84 -17.07 9.43 -12.56
CA ILE A 84 -17.04 9.28 -14.01
C ILE A 84 -15.62 8.95 -14.46
N GLN A 85 -15.52 8.19 -15.55
CA GLN A 85 -14.28 8.14 -16.31
C GLN A 85 -13.99 9.49 -16.95
N MET A 86 -12.71 9.82 -17.11
CA MET A 86 -12.29 11.11 -17.66
C MET A 86 -11.00 10.98 -18.46
N THR A 87 -10.68 12.00 -19.24
CA THR A 87 -9.40 12.09 -19.97
C THR A 87 -8.23 12.29 -18.99
N TYR A 88 -7.00 12.07 -19.45
CA TYR A 88 -5.81 12.21 -18.59
C TYR A 88 -5.68 13.60 -17.97
N ASP A 89 -5.89 14.66 -18.76
CA ASP A 89 -5.76 16.04 -18.27
C ASP A 89 -6.84 16.39 -17.24
N GLU A 90 -8.05 15.84 -17.42
CA GLU A 90 -9.13 15.96 -16.45
C GLU A 90 -8.82 15.18 -15.17
N ALA A 91 -8.27 13.98 -15.30
CA ALA A 91 -7.82 13.16 -14.16
C ALA A 91 -6.78 13.88 -13.32
N VAL A 92 -5.76 14.47 -13.96
CA VAL A 92 -4.73 15.27 -13.29
C VAL A 92 -5.34 16.48 -12.57
N LYS A 93 -6.30 17.18 -13.18
CA LYS A 93 -6.99 18.31 -12.54
C LYS A 93 -7.86 17.85 -11.37
N TYR A 94 -8.56 16.73 -11.53
CA TYR A 94 -9.42 16.14 -10.51
C TYR A 94 -8.63 15.77 -9.25
N VAL A 95 -7.53 15.01 -9.38
CA VAL A 95 -6.73 14.60 -8.21
C VAL A 95 -6.08 15.80 -7.54
N LYS A 96 -5.56 16.77 -8.32
CA LYS A 96 -4.95 18.01 -7.78
C LYS A 96 -5.94 18.84 -6.98
N LYS A 97 -7.18 18.97 -7.45
CA LYS A 97 -8.25 19.71 -6.75
C LYS A 97 -8.57 19.10 -5.38
N ASN A 98 -8.38 17.79 -5.24
CA ASN A 98 -8.64 17.05 -4.00
C ASN A 98 -7.35 16.80 -3.18
N ASN A 99 -6.26 17.53 -3.44
CA ASN A 99 -4.96 17.36 -2.78
C ASN A 99 -4.44 15.91 -2.82
N CYS A 100 -4.64 15.23 -3.96
CA CYS A 100 -4.21 13.86 -4.22
C CYS A 100 -3.32 13.79 -5.46
N SER A 101 -2.77 12.61 -5.73
CA SER A 101 -2.06 12.30 -6.96
C SER A 101 -2.74 11.18 -7.76
N LEU A 102 -2.42 11.15 -9.06
CA LEU A 102 -2.59 9.94 -9.86
C LEU A 102 -1.48 8.97 -9.48
N PRO A 103 -1.78 7.68 -9.29
CA PRO A 103 -0.75 6.68 -9.02
C PRO A 103 0.19 6.52 -10.22
N ASP A 104 1.46 6.23 -9.97
CA ASP A 104 2.34 5.68 -11.00
C ASP A 104 1.96 4.21 -11.32
N ILE A 105 2.52 3.64 -12.39
CA ILE A 105 2.08 2.33 -12.88
C ILE A 105 2.46 1.21 -11.92
N ASP A 106 3.51 1.40 -11.12
CA ASP A 106 3.95 0.44 -10.15
C ASP A 106 3.07 0.53 -8.89
N GLN A 107 2.68 1.73 -8.45
CA GLN A 107 1.68 1.90 -7.39
C GLN A 107 0.33 1.25 -7.73
N LEU A 108 -0.14 1.40 -8.97
CA LEU A 108 -1.34 0.67 -9.44
C LEU A 108 -1.13 -0.83 -9.43
N THR A 109 0.08 -1.29 -9.75
CA THR A 109 0.40 -2.72 -9.73
C THR A 109 0.41 -3.26 -8.31
N CYS A 110 0.90 -2.51 -7.33
CA CYS A 110 0.83 -2.87 -5.93
C CYS A 110 -0.63 -2.99 -5.47
N LEU A 111 -1.49 -2.03 -5.85
CA LEU A 111 -2.93 -2.14 -5.59
C LEU A 111 -3.55 -3.39 -6.22
N TYR A 112 -3.15 -3.75 -7.44
CA TYR A 112 -3.63 -4.96 -8.10
C TYR A 112 -3.17 -6.25 -7.40
N LEU A 113 -1.92 -6.30 -6.94
CA LEU A 113 -1.40 -7.46 -6.21
C LEU A 113 -2.15 -7.74 -4.91
N PHE A 114 -2.65 -6.70 -4.25
CA PHE A 114 -3.47 -6.79 -3.04
C PHE A 114 -4.96 -6.50 -3.29
N LYS A 115 -5.44 -6.68 -4.53
CA LYS A 115 -6.80 -6.30 -4.96
C LYS A 115 -7.88 -6.90 -4.06
N GLU A 116 -7.76 -8.18 -3.72
CA GLU A 116 -8.81 -8.88 -2.98
C GLU A 116 -8.92 -8.36 -1.54
N GLU A 117 -7.79 -8.17 -0.86
CA GLU A 117 -7.70 -7.59 0.47
C GLU A 117 -8.16 -6.14 0.48
N MET A 118 -7.71 -5.36 -0.51
CA MET A 118 -8.08 -3.95 -0.64
C MET A 118 -9.55 -3.76 -0.96
N ASN A 119 -10.14 -4.57 -1.84
CA ASN A 119 -11.57 -4.51 -2.13
C ASN A 119 -12.42 -4.77 -0.86
N LYS A 120 -12.05 -5.79 -0.08
CA LYS A 120 -12.69 -6.05 1.23
C LYS A 120 -12.52 -4.87 2.19
N ALA A 121 -11.33 -4.27 2.24
CA ALA A 121 -11.05 -3.11 3.08
C ALA A 121 -11.83 -1.87 2.64
N PHE A 122 -11.92 -1.60 1.34
CA PHE A 122 -12.73 -0.50 0.80
C PHE A 122 -14.19 -0.65 1.24
N GLU A 123 -14.78 -1.84 1.07
CA GLU A 123 -16.15 -2.13 1.49
C GLU A 123 -16.34 -1.98 3.00
N ALA A 124 -15.43 -2.55 3.81
CA ALA A 124 -15.47 -2.42 5.27
C ALA A 124 -15.41 -0.96 5.73
N CYS A 125 -14.79 -0.08 4.95
CA CYS A 125 -14.66 1.34 5.23
C CYS A 125 -15.75 2.19 4.56
N GLY A 126 -16.81 1.55 4.07
CA GLY A 126 -17.96 2.18 3.44
C GLY A 126 -17.65 2.77 2.07
N GLY A 127 -16.61 2.27 1.40
CA GLY A 127 -16.22 2.58 0.03
C GLY A 127 -16.79 1.58 -0.98
N GLU A 128 -16.10 1.44 -2.12
CA GLU A 128 -16.48 0.51 -3.18
C GLU A 128 -15.27 -0.29 -3.70
N PRO A 129 -15.51 -1.55 -4.14
CA PRO A 129 -14.48 -2.31 -4.82
C PRO A 129 -14.05 -1.62 -6.12
N LEU A 130 -12.84 -1.94 -6.56
CA LEU A 130 -12.31 -1.50 -7.85
C LEU A 130 -13.20 -1.99 -9.00
N LYS A 131 -13.34 -1.16 -10.05
CA LYS A 131 -14.01 -1.54 -11.28
C LYS A 131 -13.13 -2.49 -12.09
N GLU A 132 -13.74 -3.52 -12.65
CA GLU A 132 -13.05 -4.57 -13.40
C GLU A 132 -13.44 -4.58 -14.89
N ASP A 133 -14.26 -3.62 -15.32
CA ASP A 133 -14.74 -3.51 -16.70
C ASP A 133 -13.83 -2.65 -17.60
N ASP A 134 -12.87 -1.89 -17.04
CA ASP A 134 -11.98 -1.02 -17.80
C ASP A 134 -10.64 -0.74 -17.07
N TYR A 135 -9.86 0.18 -17.63
CA TYR A 135 -8.54 0.59 -17.16
C TYR A 135 -8.56 1.75 -16.18
N TYR A 136 -7.53 1.82 -15.34
CA TYR A 136 -7.19 2.94 -14.46
C TYR A 136 -6.04 3.75 -14.99
N TRP A 137 -6.15 5.08 -14.89
CA TRP A 137 -5.09 6.01 -15.27
C TRP A 137 -3.85 5.92 -14.38
N SER A 138 -2.67 5.92 -15.00
CA SER A 138 -1.40 6.13 -14.32
C SER A 138 -0.75 7.46 -14.70
N SER A 139 -0.02 8.08 -13.77
CA SER A 139 0.86 9.21 -14.05
C SER A 139 2.10 8.83 -14.88
N SER A 140 2.42 7.55 -15.02
CA SER A 140 3.55 7.08 -15.83
C SER A 140 3.34 7.36 -17.32
N GLU A 141 4.24 8.16 -17.90
CA GLU A 141 4.21 8.52 -19.31
C GLU A 141 4.74 7.39 -20.20
N TYR A 142 4.07 7.14 -21.33
CA TYR A 142 4.58 6.29 -22.41
C TYR A 142 5.17 7.13 -23.54
N SER A 143 4.47 8.20 -23.92
CA SER A 143 4.87 9.17 -24.94
C SER A 143 4.21 10.52 -24.67
N SER A 144 4.51 11.53 -25.48
CA SER A 144 3.87 12.86 -25.34
C SER A 144 2.34 12.78 -25.39
N SER A 145 1.77 11.93 -26.25
CA SER A 145 0.33 11.71 -26.37
C SER A 145 -0.20 10.50 -25.60
N GLY A 146 0.67 9.66 -25.02
CA GLY A 146 0.29 8.38 -24.42
C GLY A 146 0.66 8.24 -22.95
N SER A 147 -0.21 7.63 -22.16
CA SER A 147 0.04 7.27 -20.76
C SER A 147 -0.24 5.78 -20.52
N TRP A 148 0.46 5.21 -19.56
CA TRP A 148 0.20 3.85 -19.11
C TRP A 148 -1.12 3.77 -18.34
N LYS A 149 -1.81 2.65 -18.49
CA LYS A 149 -2.99 2.29 -17.71
C LYS A 149 -2.91 0.84 -17.25
N LEU A 150 -3.63 0.51 -16.19
CA LEU A 150 -3.75 -0.86 -15.67
C LEU A 150 -5.22 -1.29 -15.64
N ASN A 151 -5.53 -2.44 -16.22
CA ASN A 151 -6.84 -3.08 -16.07
C ASN A 151 -6.87 -3.93 -14.78
N MET A 152 -7.80 -3.66 -13.87
CA MET A 152 -7.86 -4.32 -12.56
C MET A 152 -8.46 -5.73 -12.59
N ASN A 153 -9.10 -6.15 -13.68
CA ASN A 153 -9.61 -7.52 -13.84
C ASN A 153 -8.47 -8.50 -14.08
N VAL A 154 -7.64 -8.20 -15.08
CA VAL A 154 -6.60 -9.12 -15.59
C VAL A 154 -5.17 -8.68 -15.31
N GLY A 155 -4.96 -7.52 -14.69
CA GLY A 155 -3.62 -6.98 -14.40
C GLY A 155 -2.85 -6.53 -15.63
N TYR A 156 -3.53 -6.32 -16.76
CA TYR A 156 -2.89 -5.97 -18.02
C TYR A 156 -2.50 -4.49 -18.04
N ARG A 157 -1.21 -4.23 -18.29
CA ARG A 157 -0.65 -2.89 -18.52
C ARG A 157 -0.76 -2.56 -20.01
N GLY A 158 -1.41 -1.45 -20.35
CA GLY A 158 -1.51 -0.96 -21.72
C GLY A 158 -1.15 0.51 -21.83
N ASN A 159 -0.66 0.93 -22.99
CA ASN A 159 -0.41 2.33 -23.32
C ASN A 159 -1.54 2.88 -24.18
N PHE A 160 -2.12 4.00 -23.77
CA PHE A 160 -3.30 4.55 -24.42
C PHE A 160 -3.17 6.06 -24.60
N ASP A 161 -3.87 6.58 -25.61
CA ASP A 161 -3.95 8.01 -25.87
C ASP A 161 -4.56 8.76 -24.67
N LYS A 162 -3.96 9.89 -24.29
CA LYS A 162 -4.39 10.75 -23.18
C LYS A 162 -5.81 11.32 -23.37
N SER A 163 -6.36 11.27 -24.59
CA SER A 163 -7.76 11.60 -24.92
C SER A 163 -8.77 10.47 -24.65
N ASN A 164 -8.32 9.25 -24.35
CA ASN A 164 -9.22 8.17 -23.97
C ASN A 164 -9.83 8.42 -22.58
N TYR A 165 -10.94 7.75 -22.29
CA TYR A 165 -11.54 7.72 -20.95
C TYR A 165 -10.96 6.54 -20.16
N ALA A 166 -10.81 6.71 -18.85
CA ALA A 166 -10.45 5.65 -17.91
C ALA A 166 -10.83 6.06 -16.48
N TYR A 167 -10.87 5.07 -15.59
CA TYR A 167 -11.12 5.28 -14.17
C TYR A 167 -9.97 6.01 -13.48
N VAL A 168 -10.32 6.71 -12.41
CA VAL A 168 -9.38 7.46 -11.56
C VAL A 168 -9.66 7.09 -10.12
N ARG A 169 -8.67 6.50 -9.45
CA ARG A 169 -8.64 6.35 -8.00
C ARG A 169 -7.47 7.14 -7.45
N SER A 170 -7.75 8.00 -6.47
CA SER A 170 -6.78 8.93 -5.90
C SER A 170 -5.83 8.22 -4.95
N PHE A 171 -4.56 8.61 -4.99
CA PHE A 171 -3.53 8.13 -4.08
C PHE A 171 -2.95 9.28 -3.25
N GLN A 172 -2.41 8.94 -2.08
CA GLN A 172 -1.55 9.79 -1.26
C GLN A 172 -0.27 9.04 -0.91
N LEU A 173 0.84 9.78 -0.91
CA LEU A 173 2.15 9.36 -0.44
C LEU A 173 2.51 10.24 0.75
N ILE A 174 2.71 9.64 1.92
CA ILE A 174 3.02 10.36 3.15
C ILE A 174 4.42 9.95 3.62
N GLU A 175 5.20 10.93 4.05
CA GLU A 175 6.52 10.67 4.64
C GLU A 175 6.33 10.17 6.08
N ASN A 176 7.03 9.09 6.42
CA ASN A 176 7.17 8.61 7.81
C ASN A 176 8.04 9.56 8.62
#